data_AF-A0A7V2NKC4-F1
#
_entry.id   AF-A0A7V2NKC4-F1
#
_cell.length_a   1.000
_cell.length_b   1.000
_cell.length_c   1.000
_cell.angle_alpha   90.00
_cell.angle_beta   90.00
_cell.angle_gamma   90.00
#
_symmetry.space_group_name_H-M   'P 1'
#
loop_
_entity.id
_entity.type
_entity.pdbx_description
1 polymer ?
#
loop_
_entity_poly.entity_id
_entity_poly.type
_entity_poly.pdbx_seq_one_letter_code
_entity_poly.pdbx_strand_id
1 'polypeptide(L)' 'GKTINTEGQAVDVVTLGRHDPCVGIRATPIAEAMLALVLMDHMLRNRAQNYDVLQTQSDS' A
#
# COMPACT_ATOMS: atom_id res chain seq x y z
N GLY A 1 0.15 -13.65 -26.13
CA GLY A 1 0.38 -14.43 -24.91
C GLY A 1 -0.83 -15.30 -24.71
N LYS A 2 -0.64 -16.61 -24.48
CA LYS A 2 -1.76 -17.55 -24.36
C LYS A 2 -2.46 -17.38 -23.01
N THR A 3 -3.78 -17.39 -23.01
CA THR A 3 -4.62 -17.37 -21.80
C THR A 3 -5.96 -18.08 -22.07
N ILE A 4 -6.91 -18.00 -21.13
CA ILE A 4 -8.29 -18.47 -21.28
C ILE A 4 -9.28 -17.32 -21.06
N ASN A 5 -10.44 -17.39 -21.70
CA ASN A 5 -11.55 -16.47 -21.44
C ASN A 5 -12.41 -16.95 -20.25
N THR A 6 -13.42 -16.17 -19.87
CA THR A 6 -14.35 -16.50 -18.78
C THR A 6 -15.18 -17.76 -19.01
N GLU A 7 -15.30 -18.21 -20.26
CA GLU A 7 -15.98 -19.45 -20.66
C GLU A 7 -15.02 -20.66 -20.70
N GLY A 8 -13.75 -20.47 -20.33
CA GLY A 8 -12.73 -21.52 -20.27
C GLY A 8 -12.10 -21.88 -21.63
N GLN A 9 -12.40 -21.12 -22.69
CA GLN A 9 -11.83 -21.37 -24.02
C GLN A 9 -10.44 -20.74 -24.13
N ALA A 10 -9.51 -21.42 -24.82
CA ALA A 10 -8.17 -20.93 -25.06
C ALA A 10 -8.17 -19.73 -26.04
N VAL A 11 -7.54 -18.63 -25.63
CA VAL A 11 -7.45 -17.40 -26.42
C VAL A 11 -6.04 -16.81 -26.35
N ASP A 12 -5.62 -16.13 -27.40
CA ASP A 12 -4.37 -15.37 -27.42
C ASP A 12 -4.62 -13.89 -27.08
N VAL A 13 -3.97 -13.41 -26.03
CA VAL A 13 -3.97 -11.98 -25.64
C VAL A 13 -2.82 -11.25 -26.29
N VAL A 14 -3.13 -10.15 -26.96
CA VAL A 14 -2.14 -9.20 -27.49
C VAL A 14 -2.21 -7.93 -26.65
N THR A 15 -1.12 -7.59 -25.98
CA THR A 15 -1.00 -6.34 -25.23
C THR A 15 -0.65 -5.22 -26.21
N LEU A 16 -1.60 -4.30 -26.43
CA LEU A 16 -1.41 -3.12 -27.26
C LEU A 16 -1.16 -1.89 -26.38
N GLY A 17 -0.26 -0.99 -26.80
CA GLY A 17 0.01 0.27 -26.11
C GLY A 17 1.18 0.22 -25.11
N ARG A 18 1.33 1.30 -24.33
CA ARG A 18 2.40 1.43 -23.32
C ARG A 18 2.02 0.69 -22.04
N HIS A 19 2.84 -0.27 -21.65
CA HIS A 19 2.83 -0.83 -20.32
C HIS A 19 4.02 -0.34 -19.51
N ASP A 20 3.83 -0.33 -18.21
CA ASP A 20 4.91 -0.07 -17.29
C ASP A 20 5.86 -1.28 -17.29
N PRO A 21 7.12 -1.11 -17.72
CA PRO A 21 8.09 -2.21 -17.69
C PRO A 21 8.51 -2.59 -16.26
N CYS A 22 8.30 -1.71 -15.27
CA CYS A 22 8.64 -2.01 -13.87
C CYS A 22 7.70 -1.28 -12.90
N VAL A 23 6.64 -1.97 -12.50
CA VAL A 23 5.72 -1.50 -11.45
C VAL A 23 6.38 -1.35 -10.08
N GLY A 24 7.47 -2.09 -9.83
CA GLY A 24 8.16 -2.12 -8.53
C GLY A 24 8.79 -0.80 -8.14
N ILE A 25 9.44 -0.08 -9.07
CA ILE A 25 10.06 1.23 -8.78
C ILE A 25 8.99 2.25 -8.37
N ARG A 26 7.78 2.17 -8.96
CA ARG A 26 6.66 3.03 -8.60
C ARG A 26 5.99 2.61 -7.29
N ALA A 27 6.13 1.36 -6.87
CA ALA A 27 5.51 0.84 -5.65
C ALA A 27 6.17 1.37 -4.37
N THR A 28 7.49 1.59 -4.36
CA THR A 28 8.23 2.09 -3.18
C THR A 28 7.68 3.41 -2.63
N PRO A 29 7.58 4.52 -3.40
CA PRO A 29 7.06 5.77 -2.87
C PRO A 29 5.59 5.67 -2.43
N ILE A 30 4.80 4.77 -3.03
CA ILE A 30 3.43 4.49 -2.59
C ILE A 30 3.44 3.82 -1.22
N ALA A 31 4.29 2.81 -1.03
CA ALA A 31 4.40 2.08 0.24
C ALA A 31 4.89 2.99 1.39
N GLU A 32 5.85 3.87 1.13
CA GLU A 32 6.33 4.86 2.10
C GLU A 32 5.21 5.80 2.57
N ALA A 33 4.43 6.35 1.63
CA ALA A 33 3.30 7.20 1.95
C ALA A 33 2.20 6.45 2.74
N MET A 34 1.90 5.20 2.34
CA MET A 34 0.94 4.36 3.05
C MET A 34 1.40 4.05 4.48
N LEU A 35 2.68 3.75 4.68
CA LEU A 35 3.25 3.52 6.01
C LEU A 35 3.13 4.76 6.90
N ALA A 36 3.44 5.94 6.37
CA ALA A 36 3.30 7.19 7.12
C ALA A 36 1.85 7.43 7.56
N LEU A 37 0.87 7.17 6.68
CA LEU A 37 -0.55 7.29 7.02
C LEU A 37 -0.97 6.32 8.12
N VAL A 38 -0.52 5.06 8.06
CA VAL A 38 -0.80 4.05 9.09
C VAL A 38 -0.22 4.46 10.44
N LEU A 39 1.02 4.95 10.46
CA LEU A 39 1.65 5.43 11.70
C LEU A 39 0.91 6.64 12.29
N MET A 40 0.51 7.61 11.45
CA MET A 40 -0.27 8.76 11.89
C MET A 40 -1.64 8.36 12.45
N ASP A 41 -2.34 7.43 11.80
CA ASP A 41 -3.62 6.92 12.29
C ASP A 41 -3.45 6.24 13.66
N HIS A 42 -2.43 5.39 13.84
CA HIS A 42 -2.14 4.79 15.14
C HIS A 42 -1.79 5.82 16.21
N MET A 43 -0.99 6.83 15.88
CA MET A 43 -0.65 7.93 16.80
C MET A 43 -1.91 8.68 17.24
N LEU A 44 -2.78 9.05 16.30
CA LEU A 44 -4.01 9.80 16.59
C LEU A 44 -4.99 8.96 17.40
N ARG A 45 -5.14 7.67 17.09
CA ARG A 45 -5.97 6.74 17.88
C ARG A 45 -5.47 6.61 19.30
N ASN A 46 -4.17 6.42 19.48
CA ASN A 46 -3.56 6.36 20.81
C ASN A 46 -3.80 7.64 21.59
N ARG A 47 -3.62 8.81 20.96
CA ARG A 47 -3.88 10.11 21.59
C ARG A 47 -5.36 10.29 21.98
N ALA A 48 -6.28 9.81 21.15
CA ALA A 48 -7.72 9.93 21.41
C ALA A 48 -8.17 9.01 22.57
N GLN A 49 -7.61 7.81 22.68
CA GLN A 49 -8.01 6.84 23.71
C GLN A 49 -7.31 7.07 25.06
N ASN A 50 -6.06 7.54 25.04
CA ASN A 50 -5.21 7.66 26.22
C ASN A 50 -4.90 9.12 26.57
N TYR A 51 -5.84 10.04 26.32
CA TYR A 51 -5.61 11.49 26.46
C TYR A 51 -5.19 11.91 27.87
N ASP A 52 -5.65 11.20 28.89
CA ASP A 52 -5.39 11.42 30.31
C ASP A 52 -4.15 10.68 30.84
N VAL A 53 -3.58 9.78 30.03
CA VAL A 53 -2.37 9.04 30.40
C VAL A 53 -1.15 9.91 30.12
N LEU A 54 -0.58 10.50 31.17
CA LEU A 54 0.71 11.18 31.10
C LEU A 54 1.78 10.17 30.66
N GLN A 55 2.32 10.34 29.45
CA GLN A 55 3.49 9.60 29.00
C GLN A 55 4.65 9.95 29.95
N THR A 56 5.14 9.00 30.74
CA THR A 56 6.39 9.16 31.49
C THR A 56 7.52 9.32 30.47
N GLN A 57 7.85 10.56 30.11
CA GLN A 57 9.10 10.83 29.43
C GLN A 57 10.22 10.43 30.39
N SER A 58 10.96 9.40 30.01
CA SER A 58 12.20 9.03 30.67
C SER A 58 13.20 10.10 30.27
N ASP A 59 13.27 11.18 31.04
CA ASP A 59 14.32 12.18 30.89
C ASP A 59 15.68 11.46 30.98
N SER A 60 16.50 11.63 29.95
CA SER A 60 17.93 11.31 29.93
C SER A 60 18.68 12.53 29.43
#